data_AF-A0A843SVH5-F1
#
_entry.id   AF-A0A843SVH5-F1
#
_cell.length_a   1.000
_cell.length_b   1.000
_cell.length_c   1.000
_cell.angle_alpha   90.00
_cell.angle_beta   90.00
_cell.angle_gamma   90.00
#
_symmetry.space_group_name_H-M   'P 1'
#
loop_
_entity.id
_entity.type
_entity.pdbx_description
1 polymer ?
#
loop_
_entity_poly.entity_id
_entity_poly.type
_entity_poly.pdbx_seq_one_letter_code
_entity_poly.pdbx_strand_id
1 'polypeptide(L)' 'MKAAELRDLGADELSIKERDLTDQLFRMRIQKSMGQLDAPDTMRTVRRDLARIKTVLRQKRDR' A
#
# COMPACT_ATOMS: atom_id res chain seq x y z
N MET A 1 0.98 -8.11 -2.54
CA MET A 1 0.30 -8.08 -3.86
C MET A 1 1.29 -8.35 -5.00
N LYS A 2 0.84 -8.95 -6.12
CA LYS A 2 1.67 -9.09 -7.34
C LYS A 2 1.54 -7.84 -8.20
N ALA A 3 2.65 -7.36 -8.76
CA ALA A 3 2.67 -6.13 -9.56
C ALA A 3 1.89 -6.23 -10.88
N ALA A 4 1.61 -7.45 -11.35
CA ALA A 4 0.83 -7.69 -12.56
C ALA A 4 -0.63 -7.26 -12.36
N GLU A 5 -1.28 -7.71 -11.28
CA GLU A 5 -2.66 -7.36 -10.94
C GLU A 5 -2.85 -5.84 -10.73
N LEU A 6 -1.80 -5.14 -10.28
CA LEU A 6 -1.83 -3.69 -10.11
C LEU A 6 -1.75 -2.93 -11.45
N ARG A 7 -1.18 -3.52 -12.51
CA ARG A 7 -1.14 -2.86 -13.83
C ARG A 7 -2.47 -2.95 -14.54
N ASP A 8 -3.22 -4.03 -14.32
CA ASP A 8 -4.53 -4.26 -14.93
C ASP A 8 -5.63 -3.38 -14.34
N LEU A 9 -5.48 -2.95 -13.08
CA LEU A 9 -6.42 -2.04 -12.39
C LEU A 9 -6.34 -0.60 -12.93
N GLY A 10 -7.46 0.10 -12.98
CA GLY A 10 -7.54 1.50 -13.42
C GLY A 10 -6.70 2.46 -12.55
N ALA A 11 -6.31 3.61 -13.09
CA ALA A 11 -5.57 4.62 -12.32
C ALA A 11 -6.35 5.10 -11.08
N ASP A 12 -7.68 5.20 -11.20
CA ASP A 12 -8.57 5.58 -10.11
C ASP A 12 -8.64 4.50 -9.02
N GLU A 13 -8.74 3.22 -9.40
CA GLU A 13 -8.74 2.09 -8.47
C GLU A 13 -7.42 1.97 -7.70
N LEU A 14 -6.30 2.25 -8.38
CA LEU A 14 -4.98 2.31 -7.75
C LEU A 14 -4.90 3.44 -6.72
N SER A 15 -5.48 4.60 -7.01
CA SER A 15 -5.54 5.74 -6.08
C SER A 15 -6.40 5.42 -4.85
N ILE A 16 -7.53 4.72 -5.05
CA ILE A 16 -8.38 4.24 -3.94
C ILE A 16 -7.61 3.25 -3.06
N LYS A 17 -6.94 2.26 -3.67
CA LYS A 17 -6.10 1.30 -2.93
C LYS A 17 -4.93 1.97 -2.21
N GLU A 18 -4.32 3.01 -2.79
CA GLU A 18 -3.26 3.77 -2.13
C GLU A 18 -3.76 4.39 -0.81
N ARG A 19 -4.94 5.01 -0.84
CA ARG A 19 -5.56 5.61 0.35
C ARG A 19 -5.86 4.55 1.41
N ASP A 20 -6.48 3.45 1.02
CA ASP A 20 -6.82 2.36 1.95
C ASP A 20 -5.57 1.76 2.62
N LEU A 21 -4.51 1.48 1.85
CA LEU A 21 -3.24 0.99 2.42
C LEU A 21 -2.58 2.03 3.33
N THR A 22 -2.74 3.32 3.06
CA THR A 22 -2.20 4.39 3.91
C THR A 22 -2.93 4.44 5.25
N ASP A 23 -4.25 4.31 5.24
CA ASP A 23 -5.07 4.25 6.45
C ASP A 23 -4.77 2.99 7.27
N GLN A 24 -4.60 1.84 6.62
CA GLN A 24 -4.15 0.61 7.28
C GLN A 24 -2.77 0.81 7.92
N LEU A 25 -1.83 1.46 7.23
CA LEU A 25 -0.51 1.75 7.77
C LEU A 25 -0.59 2.69 8.99
N PHE A 26 -1.51 3.65 8.97
CA PHE A 26 -1.74 4.56 10.09
C PHE A 26 -2.27 3.82 11.31
N ARG A 27 -3.28 2.96 11.13
CA ARG A 27 -3.81 2.08 12.20
C ARG A 27 -2.72 1.17 12.76
N MET A 28 -1.90 0.56 11.90
CA MET A 28 -0.77 -0.27 12.33
C MET A 28 0.31 0.54 13.07
N ARG A 29 0.54 1.81 12.73
CA ARG A 29 1.46 2.70 13.49
C ARG A 29 0.92 3.00 14.88
N ILE A 30 -0.38 3.21 15.02
CA ILE A 30 -1.02 3.43 16.32
C ILE A 30 -0.92 2.15 17.15
N GLN A 31 -1.25 0.98 16.58
CA GLN A 31 -1.06 -0.32 17.24
C GLN A 31 0.40 -0.56 17.64
N LYS A 32 1.36 -0.14 16.80
CA LYS A 32 2.79 -0.16 17.13
C LYS A 32 3.09 0.68 18.36
N SER A 33 2.56 1.90 18.40
CA SER A 33 2.76 2.84 19.50
C SER A 33 2.11 2.35 20.80
N MET A 34 1.03 1.58 20.71
CA MET A 34 0.35 0.95 21.85
C MET A 34 1.06 -0.32 22.35
N GLY A 35 2.15 -0.75 21.70
CA GLY A 35 2.96 -1.89 22.15
C GLY A 35 2.39 -3.28 21.86
N GLN A 36 1.23 -3.38 21.22
CA GLN A 36 0.58 -4.64 20.79
C GLN A 36 0.81 -4.92 19.30
N LEU A 37 2.05 -4.81 18.82
CA LEU A 37 2.32 -5.13 17.43
C LEU A 37 2.58 -6.63 17.26
N ASP A 38 1.51 -7.41 17.13
CA ASP A 38 1.59 -8.88 16.99
C ASP A 38 2.27 -9.33 15.69
N ALA A 39 2.34 -8.47 14.66
CA ALA A 39 2.88 -8.82 13.35
C ALA A 39 3.74 -7.70 12.71
N PRO A 40 5.03 -7.55 13.07
CA PRO A 40 5.92 -6.58 12.43
C PRO A 40 6.15 -6.82 10.92
N ASP A 41 5.97 -8.05 10.44
CA ASP A 41 6.12 -8.40 9.03
C ASP A 41 4.99 -7.89 8.13
N THR A 42 3.76 -7.75 8.65
CA THR A 42 2.65 -7.17 7.87
C THR A 42 2.94 -5.70 7.58
N MET A 43 3.52 -4.96 8.52
CA MET A 43 3.90 -3.55 8.31
C MET A 43 4.97 -3.37 7.22
N ARG A 44 5.91 -4.32 7.06
CA ARG A 44 6.89 -4.32 5.96
C ARG A 44 6.21 -4.65 4.63
N THR A 45 5.26 -5.58 4.64
CA THR A 45 4.51 -6.00 3.46
C THR A 45 3.61 -4.88 2.93
N VAL A 46 2.83 -4.22 3.79
CA VAL A 46 1.98 -3.08 3.43
C VAL A 46 2.80 -1.92 2.87
N ARG A 47 3.98 -1.62 3.45
CA ARG A 47 4.90 -0.60 2.90
C ARG A 47 5.38 -0.94 1.48
N ARG A 48 5.74 -2.20 1.23
CA ARG A 48 6.18 -2.65 -0.10
C ARG A 48 5.03 -2.59 -1.11
N ASP A 49 3.83 -2.96 -0.69
CA ASP A 49 2.66 -2.93 -1.56
C ASP A 49 2.25 -1.48 -1.89
N LEU A 50 2.31 -0.54 -0.93
CA LEU A 50 2.11 0.89 -1.18
C LEU A 50 3.14 1.45 -2.17
N ALA A 51 4.41 1.07 -2.03
CA ALA A 51 5.47 1.49 -2.94
C ALA A 51 5.20 0.99 -4.37
N ARG A 52 4.78 -0.28 -4.54
CA ARG A 52 4.43 -0.85 -5.84
C ARG A 52 3.27 -0.10 -6.50
N ILE A 53 2.22 0.24 -5.77
CA ILE A 53 1.08 1.02 -6.28
C ILE A 53 1.55 2.39 -6.79
N LYS A 54 2.35 3.10 -5.99
CA LYS A 54 2.93 4.40 -6.38
C LYS A 54 3.79 4.31 -7.63
N THR A 55 4.60 3.25 -7.76
CA THR A 55 5.40 3.02 -8.97
C THR A 55 4.51 2.81 -10.20
N VAL A 56 3.46 1.99 -10.10
CA VAL A 56 2.54 1.74 -11.23
C VAL A 56 1.76 3.01 -11.59
N LEU A 57 1.27 3.77 -10.61
CA LEU A 57 0.63 5.07 -10.84
C LEU A 57 1.57 6.03 -11.58
N ARG A 58 2.83 6.10 -11.17
CA ARG A 58 3.84 6.91 -11.86
C ARG A 58 4.07 6.44 -13.29
N GLN A 59 4.20 5.13 -13.51
CA GLN A 59 4.35 4.54 -14.85
C GLN A 59 3.14 4.81 -15.76
N LYS A 60 1.93 4.89 -15.21
CA LYS A 60 0.71 5.23 -15.97
C LYS A 60 0.60 6.72 -16.29
N ARG A 61 1.17 7.59 -15.44
CA ARG A 61 1.18 9.05 -15.64
C ARG A 61 2.27 9.51 -16.61
N ASP A 62 3.38 8.79 -16.66
CA ASP A 62 4.57 9.12 -17.48
C ASP A 62 4.51 8.49 -18.90
N ARG A 63 3.38 7.88 -19.26
CA ARG A 63 3.12 7.25 -20.56
C ARG A 63 2.00 7.99 -21.27
#